data_AF-A0A840ATD3-F1
#
_entry.id   AF-A0A840ATD3-F1
#
_cell.length_a   1.000
_cell.length_b   1.000
_cell.length_c   1.000
_cell.angle_alpha   90.00
_cell.angle_beta   90.00
_cell.angle_gamma   90.00
#
_symmetry.space_group_name_H-M   'P 1'
#
loop_
_entity.id
_entity.type
_entity.pdbx_description
1 polymer ?
#
loop_
_entity_poly.entity_id
_entity_poly.type
_entity_poly.pdbx_seq_one_letter_code
_entity_poly.pdbx_strand_id
1 'polypeptide(L)' 'MLNWAILFLIVALVAAVLGFGGIAGTAIGIAKLIFVVAIVLFLISAVMHLMRRA' A
#
# COMPACT_ATOMS: atom_id res chain seq x y z
N MET A 1 -9.30 12.84 22.30
CA MET A 1 -8.97 12.05 21.08
C MET A 1 -10.07 12.12 20.02
N LEU A 2 -11.36 11.98 20.38
CA LEU A 2 -12.47 12.07 19.44
C LEU A 2 -12.50 13.37 18.62
N ASN A 3 -12.21 14.52 19.24
CA ASN A 3 -12.14 15.81 18.54
C ASN A 3 -11.05 15.85 17.45
N TRP A 4 -9.90 15.22 17.70
CA TRP A 4 -8.81 15.11 16.73
C TRP A 4 -9.18 14.18 15.57
N ALA A 5 -9.80 13.04 15.86
CA ALA A 5 -10.26 12.11 14.83
C ALA A 5 -11.30 12.75 13.88
N ILE A 6 -12.23 13.54 14.42
CA ILE A 6 -13.24 14.27 13.63
C ILE A 6 -12.55 15.33 12.74
N LEU A 7 -11.56 16.06 13.28
CA LEU A 7 -10.80 17.03 12.49
C LEU A 7 -10.08 16.35 11.31
N PHE A 8 -9.39 15.23 11.56
CA PHE A 8 -8.73 14.45 10.50
C PHE A 8 -9.71 13.89 9.47
N LEU A 9 -10.91 13.46 9.89
CA LEU A 9 -11.97 12.99 8.99
C LEU A 9 -12.42 14.09 8.03
N ILE A 10 -12.64 15.30 8.55
CA ILE A 10 -13.04 16.46 7.72
C ILE A 10 -11.93 16.80 6.73
N VAL A 11 -10.68 16.86 7.20
CA VAL A 11 -9.52 17.13 6.33
C VAL A 11 -9.40 16.08 5.23
N ALA A 12 -9.57 14.79 5.56
CA ALA A 12 -9.50 13.70 4.60
C ALA A 12 -10.62 13.78 3.54
N LEU A 13 -11.85 14.12 3.94
CA LEU A 13 -12.97 14.32 3.01
C LEU A 13 -12.73 15.51 2.07
N VAL A 14 -12.27 16.63 2.60
CA VAL A 14 -11.94 17.82 1.80
C VAL A 14 -10.81 17.49 0.82
N ALA A 15 -9.74 16.85 1.28
CA ALA A 15 -8.65 16.40 0.42
C ALA A 15 -9.15 15.46 -0.70
N ALA A 16 -10.02 14.50 -0.37
CA ALA A 16 -10.59 13.57 -1.34
C ALA A 16 -11.39 14.29 -2.43
N VAL A 17 -12.22 15.27 -2.08
CA VAL A 17 -13.01 16.07 -3.03
C VAL A 17 -12.13 17.03 -3.84
N LEU A 18 -11.09 17.61 -3.23
CA LEU A 18 -10.14 18.52 -3.90
C LEU A 18 -9.19 17.81 -4.89
N GLY A 19 -9.33 16.50 -5.10
CA GLY A 19 -8.60 15.79 -6.14
C GLY A 19 -7.35 15.05 -5.67
N PHE A 20 -7.18 14.81 -4.36
CA PHE A 20 -6.15 13.88 -3.88
C PHE A 20 -6.30 12.45 -4.45
N GLY A 21 -7.43 12.13 -5.08
CA GLY A 21 -7.61 10.89 -5.86
C GLY A 21 -6.58 10.69 -6.99
N GLY A 22 -6.03 11.76 -7.57
CA GLY A 22 -4.98 11.65 -8.59
C GLY A 22 -3.66 11.12 -8.04
N ILE A 23 -3.27 11.58 -6.85
CA ILE A 23 -2.07 11.11 -6.12
C ILE A 23 -2.31 9.70 -5.57
N ALA A 24 -3.55 9.39 -5.15
CA ALA A 24 -3.93 8.04 -4.79
C ALA A 24 -3.75 7.08 -5.98
N GLY A 25 -4.08 7.51 -7.21
CA GLY A 25 -3.88 6.72 -8.43
C GLY A 25 -2.41 6.39 -8.72
N THR A 26 -1.51 7.37 -8.61
CA THR A 26 -0.07 7.13 -8.81
C THR A 26 0.52 6.25 -7.70
N ALA A 27 0.11 6.47 -6.45
CA ALA A 27 0.49 5.63 -5.32
C ALA A 27 0.02 4.16 -5.50
N ILE A 28 -1.20 3.94 -6.00
CA ILE A 28 -1.71 2.60 -6.32
C ILE A 28 -0.85 1.92 -7.40
N GLY A 29 -0.41 2.66 -8.42
CA GLY A 29 0.49 2.13 -9.46
C GLY A 29 1.83 1.64 -8.89
N ILE A 30 2.45 2.47 -8.04
CA ILE A 30 3.72 2.13 -7.38
C ILE A 30 3.54 0.96 -6.40
N ALA A 31 2.45 0.95 -5.63
CA ALA A 31 2.12 -0.13 -4.71
C ALA A 31 1.96 -1.47 -5.42
N LYS A 32 1.30 -1.50 -6.59
CA LYS A 32 1.18 -2.71 -7.42
C LYS A 32 2.53 -3.23 -7.89
N LEU A 33 3.43 -2.34 -8.33
CA LEU A 33 4.78 -2.71 -8.75
C LEU A 33 5.55 -3.39 -7.60
N ILE A 34 5.58 -2.75 -6.43
CA ILE A 34 6.27 -3.26 -5.24
C ILE A 34 5.67 -4.59 -4.80
N PHE A 35 4.33 -4.73 -4.82
CA PHE A 35 3.63 -5.95 -4.44
C PHE A 35 4.03 -7.14 -5.33
N VAL A 36 4.10 -6.93 -6.65
CA VAL A 36 4.54 -7.98 -7.59
C VAL A 36 6.00 -8.36 -7.34
N VAL A 37 6.89 -7.38 -7.14
CA VAL A 37 8.30 -7.64 -6.83
C VAL A 37 8.43 -8.43 -5.52
N ALA A 38 7.66 -8.06 -4.49
CA ALA A 38 7.64 -8.76 -3.20
C ALA A 38 7.17 -10.21 -3.35
N ILE A 39 6.13 -10.47 -4.17
CA ILE A 39 5.67 -11.84 -4.46
C ILE A 39 6.77 -12.65 -5.13
N VAL A 40 7.43 -12.10 -6.15
CA VAL A 40 8.50 -12.81 -6.86
C VAL A 40 9.64 -13.17 -5.91
N LEU A 41 10.10 -12.21 -5.11
CA LEU A 41 11.15 -12.44 -4.11
C LEU A 41 10.70 -13.44 -3.03
N PHE A 42 9.45 -13.36 -2.59
CA PHE A 42 8.87 -14.30 -1.63
C PHE A 42 8.85 -15.73 -2.20
N LEU A 43 8.42 -15.91 -3.45
CA LEU A 43 8.42 -17.21 -4.11
C LEU A 43 9.84 -17.77 -4.25
N ILE A 44 10.80 -16.95 -4.68
CA ILE A 44 12.21 -17.37 -4.77
C ILE A 44 12.72 -17.79 -3.39
N SER A 45 12.50 -16.97 -2.37
CA SER A 45 12.91 -17.26 -0.99
C SER A 45 12.24 -18.53 -0.46
N ALA A 46 10.95 -18.72 -0.71
CA ALA A 46 10.19 -19.88 -0.28
C ALA A 46 10.71 -21.17 -0.93
N VAL A 47 10.96 -21.16 -2.25
CA VAL A 47 11.54 -22.30 -2.97
C VAL A 47 12.95 -22.61 -2.46
N MET A 48 13.80 -21.60 -2.30
CA MET A 48 15.16 -21.76 -1.76
C MET A 48 15.15 -22.34 -0.34
N HIS A 49 14.21 -21.89 0.50
CA HIS A 49 14.05 -22.40 1.87
C HIS A 49 13.52 -23.83 1.90
N LEU A 50 12.59 -24.17 0.99
CA LEU A 50 12.06 -25.51 0.87
C LEU A 50 13.14 -26.50 0.38
N MET A 51 13.94 -26.12 -0.62
CA MET A 51 15.06 -26.94 -1.13
C MET A 51 16.17 -27.16 -0.09
N ARG A 52 16.37 -26.23 0.85
CA ARG A 52 17.34 -26.40 1.95
C ARG A 52 16.86 -27.37 3.04
N ARG A 53 15.55 -27.65 3.11
CA ARG A 53 14.94 -28.50 4.14
C ARG A 53 14.63 -29.92 3.66
N ALA A 54 14.61 -30.15 2.35
CA ALA A 54 14.52 -31.47 1.73
C ALA A 54 15.91 -32.08 1.56
#